data_AF-A0A1H7ES91-F1
#
_entry.id   AF-A0A1H7ES91-F1
#
_cell.length_a   1.000
_cell.length_b   1.000
_cell.length_c   1.000
_cell.angle_alpha   90.00
_cell.angle_beta   90.00
_cell.angle_gamma   90.00
#
_symmetry.space_group_name_H-M   'P 1'
#
loop_
_entity.id
_entity.type
_entity.pdbx_description
1 polymer ?
#
loop_
_entity_poly.entity_id
_entity_poly.type
_entity_poly.pdbx_seq_one_letter_code
_entity_poly.pdbx_strand_id
1 'polypeptide(L)'
;MNEESNEFGLLATTRYVPRLRLERGDVLAQHRWMAPGLKSLARGRRAMANWDEDSVTMAIEAARQLRTASPGTAVAELTLASTTLPFAERLNAGIVASAVGIAPDAVLRDTASSQRAALTELAAALRRPAVTAPQMLLASERRIARPASTQEMIFGDGAAGALVGRGAAIATLVASASTHADLVDHFRQTGDDHEYGWEERWVRDEGYMKIAVATLRQCLKDGGVSAGDVTQFAMPAPLARINDAVAKKLGIAPAALVSAEHDSVGDLGCAQPLAMLDIALRAAAPGALVLVAAFGSGCDALLLRRTAVPCPGPVPDEGRAETSYMKYLSFTRQIDLAWGMRAEMDNKTALTAAWRDHARASRFEAGRCSACGTVQFPRARLCVNPECRAQDTQAPTYLADTPARVMSHTTDFLGYTPDPPFQFGHIDFEGGGRVLMEFTDTDVGELEVGLPLRMVYRVKEFDHQRGFRRYFWKATPVRPAASQALPASTTGAR
;
A
#
# COMPACT_ATOMS: atom_id res chain seq x y z
N MET A 1 18.27 29.38 -13.43
CA MET A 1 17.46 28.16 -13.62
C MET A 1 18.30 27.02 -13.08
N ASN A 2 17.97 26.57 -11.86
CA ASN A 2 18.85 25.79 -11.00
C ASN A 2 19.09 24.38 -11.54
N GLU A 3 20.33 23.91 -11.53
CA GLU A 3 20.70 22.52 -11.89
C GLU A 3 19.96 21.47 -11.02
N GLU A 4 19.50 21.84 -9.82
CA GLU A 4 18.72 20.97 -8.92
C GLU A 4 17.32 20.58 -9.45
N SER A 5 16.77 21.28 -10.46
CA SER A 5 15.40 21.00 -10.94
C SER A 5 15.28 19.88 -11.98
N ASN A 6 16.39 19.22 -12.37
CA ASN A 6 16.38 18.19 -13.43
C ASN A 6 17.29 16.98 -13.14
N GLU A 7 17.54 16.71 -11.86
CA GLU A 7 18.33 15.56 -11.43
C GLU A 7 17.53 14.26 -11.62
N PHE A 8 18.20 13.17 -12.03
CA PHE A 8 17.56 11.86 -12.13
C PHE A 8 17.67 11.12 -10.79
N GLY A 9 16.54 10.68 -10.25
CA GLY A 9 16.53 9.93 -9.00
C GLY A 9 15.12 9.58 -8.52
N LEU A 10 14.98 9.37 -7.22
CA LEU A 10 13.70 9.24 -6.54
C LEU A 10 13.06 10.62 -6.44
N LEU A 11 11.84 10.79 -6.94
CA LEU A 11 11.08 12.04 -6.86
C LEU A 11 10.14 12.07 -5.65
N ALA A 12 9.58 10.92 -5.29
CA ALA A 12 8.69 10.78 -4.14
C ALA A 12 8.69 9.32 -3.65
N THR A 13 8.39 9.14 -2.37
CA THR A 13 8.11 7.84 -1.75
C THR A 13 6.81 7.92 -0.96
N THR A 14 6.19 6.77 -0.72
CA THR A 14 4.94 6.72 0.03
C THR A 14 4.75 5.41 0.79
N ARG A 15 3.87 5.46 1.80
CA ARG A 15 3.38 4.31 2.54
C ARG A 15 1.88 4.41 2.78
N TYR A 16 1.20 3.30 2.57
CA TYR A 16 -0.18 3.10 2.94
C TYR A 16 -0.28 1.92 3.90
N VAL A 17 -0.95 2.15 5.02
CA VAL A 17 -1.32 1.11 5.96
C VAL A 17 -2.85 1.16 6.10
N PRO A 18 -3.56 0.02 6.04
CA PRO A 18 -4.99 -0.05 6.31
C PRO A 18 -5.39 0.64 7.59
N ARG A 19 -6.69 0.87 7.81
CA ARG A 19 -7.12 1.52 9.05
C ARG A 19 -7.02 0.61 10.27
N LEU A 20 -7.38 -0.67 10.15
CA LEU A 20 -7.50 -1.55 11.31
C LEU A 20 -6.13 -2.07 11.77
N ARG A 21 -6.00 -2.24 13.08
CA ARG A 21 -4.82 -2.77 13.77
C ARG A 21 -5.26 -3.90 14.70
N LEU A 22 -5.06 -5.14 14.30
CA LEU A 22 -5.40 -6.30 15.13
C LEU A 22 -4.42 -6.42 16.30
N GLU A 23 -4.95 -6.42 17.52
CA GLU A 23 -4.17 -6.60 18.74
C GLU A 23 -3.66 -8.04 18.84
N ARG A 24 -2.34 -8.22 18.92
CA ARG A 24 -1.72 -9.55 18.96
C ARG A 24 -2.03 -10.29 20.26
N GLY A 25 -2.30 -9.57 21.34
CA GLY A 25 -2.76 -10.12 22.60
C GLY A 25 -4.08 -10.87 22.47
N ASP A 26 -5.01 -10.35 21.66
CA ASP A 26 -6.31 -10.97 21.42
C ASP A 26 -6.19 -12.22 20.55
N VAL A 27 -5.27 -12.24 19.57
CA VAL A 27 -4.93 -13.45 18.81
C VAL A 27 -4.38 -14.54 19.74
N LEU A 28 -3.41 -14.18 20.60
CA LEU A 28 -2.86 -15.12 21.59
C LEU A 28 -3.95 -15.67 22.51
N ALA A 29 -4.88 -14.84 22.96
CA ALA A 29 -5.94 -15.25 23.89
C ALA A 29 -6.75 -16.45 23.35
N GLN A 30 -6.94 -16.51 22.02
CA GLN A 30 -7.66 -17.60 21.34
C GLN A 30 -6.81 -18.85 21.11
N HIS A 31 -5.49 -18.71 20.95
CA HIS A 31 -4.58 -19.82 20.62
C HIS A 31 -3.74 -20.34 21.77
N ARG A 32 -3.72 -19.68 22.93
CA ARG A 32 -2.85 -20.01 24.08
C ARG A 32 -2.97 -21.46 24.57
N TRP A 33 -4.12 -22.11 24.34
CA TRP A 33 -4.36 -23.50 24.73
C TRP A 33 -3.56 -24.50 23.90
N MET A 34 -3.16 -24.15 22.67
CA MET A 34 -2.41 -25.03 21.77
C MET A 34 -1.06 -24.46 21.31
N ALA A 35 -0.91 -23.14 21.21
CA ALA A 35 0.33 -22.47 20.84
C ALA A 35 0.77 -21.43 21.89
N PRO A 36 1.04 -21.83 23.15
CA PRO A 36 1.46 -20.90 24.21
C PRO A 36 2.78 -20.18 23.91
N GLY A 37 3.61 -20.73 23.01
CA GLY A 37 4.87 -20.14 22.56
C GLY A 37 4.70 -18.79 21.84
N LEU A 38 3.50 -18.51 21.27
CA LEU A 38 3.19 -17.23 20.63
C LEU A 38 3.21 -16.04 21.61
N LYS A 39 3.26 -16.29 22.92
CA LYS A 39 3.33 -15.25 23.95
C LYS A 39 4.48 -14.26 23.75
N SER A 40 5.62 -14.70 23.22
CA SER A 40 6.75 -13.81 22.93
C SER A 40 6.46 -12.80 21.82
N LEU A 41 5.50 -13.08 20.94
CA LEU A 41 5.08 -12.25 19.81
C LEU A 41 3.78 -11.48 20.08
N ALA A 42 3.15 -11.67 21.24
CA ALA A 42 1.82 -11.13 21.53
C ALA A 42 1.79 -9.63 21.91
N ARG A 43 2.96 -8.99 21.99
CA ARG A 43 3.05 -7.55 22.25
C ARG A 43 2.80 -6.75 20.96
N GLY A 44 2.04 -5.69 21.10
CA GLY A 44 1.75 -4.76 20.01
C GLY A 44 0.62 -5.25 19.11
N ARG A 45 0.56 -4.68 17.92
CA ARG A 45 -0.53 -4.84 16.97
C ARG A 45 0.00 -5.02 15.56
N ARG A 46 -0.83 -5.59 14.69
CA ARG A 46 -0.54 -5.76 13.27
C ARG A 46 -1.58 -5.07 12.41
N ALA A 47 -1.16 -4.49 11.30
CA ALA A 47 -2.07 -3.93 10.32
C ALA A 47 -2.93 -5.04 9.71
N MET A 48 -4.22 -4.74 9.60
CA MET A 48 -5.25 -5.64 9.10
C MET A 48 -6.05 -4.90 8.04
N ALA A 49 -6.04 -5.42 6.82
CA ALA A 49 -6.93 -4.99 5.75
C ALA A 49 -8.38 -5.23 6.16
N ASN A 50 -9.25 -4.25 5.88
CA ASN A 50 -10.70 -4.46 5.95
C ASN A 50 -11.14 -5.52 4.91
N TRP A 51 -12.37 -6.03 5.00
CA TRP A 51 -12.87 -7.07 4.09
C TRP A 51 -12.84 -6.63 2.63
N ASP A 52 -12.98 -5.33 2.38
CA ASP A 52 -13.01 -4.69 1.07
C ASP A 52 -11.64 -4.15 0.63
N GLU A 53 -10.58 -4.54 1.34
CA GLU A 53 -9.20 -4.22 1.02
C GLU A 53 -8.41 -5.45 0.57
N ASP A 54 -7.65 -5.27 -0.50
CA ASP A 54 -6.65 -6.19 -1.01
C ASP A 54 -5.41 -5.48 -1.56
N SER A 55 -4.44 -6.26 -2.03
CA SER A 55 -3.18 -5.75 -2.57
C SER A 55 -3.36 -4.73 -3.70
N VAL A 56 -4.41 -4.83 -4.52
CA VAL A 56 -4.71 -3.85 -5.59
C VAL A 56 -5.26 -2.56 -4.99
N THR A 57 -6.23 -2.63 -4.08
CA THR A 57 -6.84 -1.43 -3.47
C THR A 57 -5.83 -0.62 -2.66
N MET A 58 -4.94 -1.29 -1.91
CA MET A 58 -3.89 -0.62 -1.13
C MET A 58 -2.83 0.02 -2.03
N ALA A 59 -2.48 -0.64 -3.14
CA ALA A 59 -1.58 -0.06 -4.14
C ALA A 59 -2.18 1.20 -4.79
N ILE A 60 -3.49 1.25 -4.98
CA ILE A 60 -4.19 2.44 -5.51
C ILE A 60 -4.06 3.62 -4.54
N GLU A 61 -4.23 3.41 -3.23
CA GLU A 61 -4.07 4.49 -2.25
C GLU A 61 -2.60 5.00 -2.22
N ALA A 62 -1.62 4.10 -2.29
CA ALA A 62 -0.21 4.49 -2.44
C ALA A 62 0.03 5.28 -3.74
N ALA A 63 -0.51 4.84 -4.88
CA ALA A 63 -0.38 5.54 -6.15
C ALA A 63 -1.01 6.94 -6.12
N ARG A 64 -2.17 7.11 -5.47
CA ARG A 64 -2.83 8.40 -5.29
C ARG A 64 -2.01 9.36 -4.42
N GLN A 65 -1.36 8.85 -3.38
CA GLN A 65 -0.43 9.64 -2.56
C GLN A 65 0.76 10.12 -3.40
N LEU A 66 1.36 9.26 -4.24
CA LEU A 66 2.44 9.67 -5.15
C LEU A 66 1.98 10.71 -6.19
N ARG A 67 0.78 10.56 -6.75
CA ARG A 67 0.21 11.56 -7.69
C ARG A 67 -0.04 12.91 -7.02
N THR A 68 -0.49 12.89 -5.77
CA THR A 68 -0.68 14.11 -4.96
C THR A 68 0.66 14.77 -4.62
N ALA A 69 1.68 13.96 -4.35
CA ALA A 69 3.04 14.42 -4.09
C ALA A 69 3.74 15.02 -5.32
N SER A 70 3.35 14.60 -6.53
CA SER A 70 3.90 15.12 -7.79
C SER A 70 2.79 15.46 -8.79
N PRO A 71 1.99 16.53 -8.52
CA PRO A 71 0.82 16.87 -9.34
C PRO A 71 1.18 17.11 -10.81
N GLY A 72 0.36 16.61 -11.73
CA GLY A 72 0.56 16.79 -13.17
C GLY A 72 1.70 15.98 -13.77
N THR A 73 2.40 15.14 -12.99
CA THR A 73 3.45 14.28 -13.50
C THR A 73 2.85 13.14 -14.32
N ALA A 74 3.15 13.10 -15.61
CA ALA A 74 2.80 11.98 -16.48
C ALA A 74 3.66 10.76 -16.13
N VAL A 75 3.06 9.58 -16.05
CA VAL A 75 3.74 8.33 -15.74
C VAL A 75 3.83 7.51 -17.01
N ALA A 76 5.05 7.19 -17.46
CA ALA A 76 5.26 6.38 -18.65
C ALA A 76 5.20 4.88 -18.36
N GLU A 77 5.54 4.47 -17.13
CA GLU A 77 5.57 3.07 -16.74
C GLU A 77 5.04 2.89 -15.32
N LEU A 78 4.26 1.83 -15.09
CA LEU A 78 3.81 1.43 -13.77
C LEU A 78 4.13 -0.05 -13.53
N THR A 79 4.90 -0.32 -12.48
CA THR A 79 5.19 -1.67 -11.98
C THR A 79 4.46 -1.90 -10.67
N LEU A 80 3.70 -2.99 -10.56
CA LEU A 80 3.07 -3.44 -9.33
C LEU A 80 3.75 -4.72 -8.83
N ALA A 81 4.46 -4.63 -7.70
CA ALA A 81 5.12 -5.75 -7.06
C ALA A 81 4.27 -6.33 -5.92
N SER A 82 3.99 -7.64 -5.95
CA SER A 82 3.27 -8.31 -4.86
C SER A 82 3.37 -9.82 -4.99
N THR A 83 3.39 -10.51 -3.85
CA THR A 83 3.26 -11.97 -3.79
C THR A 83 1.81 -12.40 -3.63
N THR A 84 0.87 -11.48 -3.38
CA THR A 84 -0.55 -11.71 -3.02
C THR A 84 -1.53 -11.05 -4.01
N LEU A 85 -1.16 -10.95 -5.29
CA LEU A 85 -2.04 -10.39 -6.32
C LEU A 85 -3.34 -11.22 -6.47
N PRO A 86 -4.49 -10.56 -6.66
CA PRO A 86 -5.78 -11.24 -6.72
C PRO A 86 -6.00 -12.03 -8.02
N PHE A 87 -5.30 -11.69 -9.11
CA PHE A 87 -5.46 -12.35 -10.39
C PHE A 87 -4.12 -12.87 -10.90
N ALA A 88 -4.11 -14.13 -11.34
CA ALA A 88 -2.93 -14.76 -11.94
C ALA A 88 -2.70 -14.35 -13.42
N GLU A 89 -3.76 -13.99 -14.14
CA GLU A 89 -3.69 -13.69 -15.59
C GLU A 89 -4.25 -12.30 -15.95
N ARG A 90 -5.29 -11.83 -15.27
CA ARG A 90 -5.78 -10.45 -15.44
C ARG A 90 -4.74 -9.49 -14.84
N LEU A 91 -4.15 -8.64 -15.67
CA LEU A 91 -3.14 -7.67 -15.25
C LEU A 91 -3.64 -6.78 -14.10
N ASN A 92 -2.99 -6.88 -12.96
CA ASN A 92 -3.36 -6.20 -11.72
C ASN A 92 -2.95 -4.72 -11.76
N ALA A 93 -1.74 -4.43 -12.28
CA ALA A 93 -1.27 -3.09 -12.60
C ALA A 93 -2.24 -2.33 -13.53
N GLY A 94 -2.95 -3.05 -14.41
CA GLY A 94 -4.00 -2.49 -15.27
C GLY A 94 -5.19 -1.92 -14.48
N ILE A 95 -5.56 -2.58 -13.37
CA ILE A 95 -6.63 -2.10 -12.48
C ILE A 95 -6.16 -0.82 -11.76
N VAL A 96 -4.95 -0.83 -11.23
CA VAL A 96 -4.35 0.32 -10.54
C VAL A 96 -4.24 1.51 -11.50
N ALA A 97 -3.64 1.31 -12.66
CA ALA A 97 -3.45 2.33 -13.69
C ALA A 97 -4.77 2.95 -14.14
N SER A 98 -5.80 2.11 -14.34
CA SER A 98 -7.13 2.58 -14.70
C SER A 98 -7.73 3.46 -13.59
N ALA A 99 -7.65 3.02 -12.33
CA ALA A 99 -8.25 3.73 -11.20
C ALA A 99 -7.59 5.09 -10.90
N VAL A 100 -6.27 5.19 -11.04
CA VAL A 100 -5.53 6.43 -10.76
C VAL A 100 -5.29 7.30 -11.99
N GLY A 101 -5.87 6.95 -13.13
CA GLY A 101 -5.88 7.79 -14.33
C GLY A 101 -4.58 7.78 -15.15
N ILE A 102 -3.77 6.72 -15.05
CA ILE A 102 -2.56 6.57 -15.90
C ILE A 102 -2.96 6.45 -17.37
N ALA A 103 -2.14 7.01 -18.26
CA ALA A 103 -2.41 7.04 -19.69
C ALA A 103 -2.49 5.60 -20.28
N PRO A 104 -3.35 5.35 -21.29
CA PRO A 104 -3.57 4.01 -21.84
C PRO A 104 -2.37 3.45 -22.62
N ASP A 105 -1.41 4.29 -23.01
CA ASP A 105 -0.15 3.95 -23.67
C ASP A 105 1.02 3.73 -22.70
N ALA A 106 0.80 3.89 -21.38
CA ALA A 106 1.81 3.58 -20.37
C ALA A 106 2.14 2.08 -20.35
N VAL A 107 3.41 1.76 -20.13
CA VAL A 107 3.85 0.37 -19.97
C VAL A 107 3.49 -0.12 -18.58
N LEU A 108 2.69 -1.18 -18.50
CA LEU A 108 2.23 -1.75 -17.24
C LEU A 108 2.81 -3.15 -17.06
N ARG A 109 3.25 -3.48 -15.84
CA ARG A 109 3.73 -4.83 -15.51
C ARG A 109 3.43 -5.21 -14.06
N ASP A 110 3.15 -6.49 -13.84
CA ASP A 110 3.10 -7.10 -12.52
C ASP A 110 4.42 -7.82 -12.26
N THR A 111 4.98 -7.69 -11.05
CA THR A 111 6.17 -8.41 -10.59
C THR A 111 5.82 -9.20 -9.33
N ALA A 112 6.24 -10.46 -9.23
CA ALA A 112 5.83 -11.35 -8.14
C ALA A 112 6.96 -12.28 -7.68
N SER A 113 6.60 -13.32 -6.92
CA SER A 113 7.45 -14.48 -6.59
C SER A 113 8.62 -14.24 -5.62
N SER A 114 8.81 -13.03 -5.11
CA SER A 114 9.82 -12.78 -4.08
C SER A 114 9.53 -11.55 -3.24
N GLN A 115 9.87 -11.58 -1.94
CA GLN A 115 9.75 -10.42 -1.05
C GLN A 115 10.73 -9.29 -1.40
N ARG A 116 11.79 -9.56 -2.17
CA ARG A 116 12.70 -8.51 -2.66
C ARG A 116 12.26 -7.84 -3.95
N ALA A 117 11.21 -8.36 -4.62
CA ALA A 117 10.85 -7.99 -5.98
C ALA A 117 10.69 -6.47 -6.17
N ALA A 118 10.08 -5.78 -5.20
CA ALA A 118 9.94 -4.33 -5.23
C ALA A 118 11.30 -3.61 -5.24
N LEU A 119 12.24 -4.01 -4.37
CA LEU A 119 13.56 -3.38 -4.33
C LEU A 119 14.38 -3.72 -5.58
N THR A 120 14.24 -4.93 -6.12
CA THR A 120 14.86 -5.33 -7.40
C THR A 120 14.43 -4.39 -8.53
N GLU A 121 13.12 -4.14 -8.66
CA GLU A 121 12.55 -3.25 -9.67
C GLU A 121 12.98 -1.79 -9.44
N LEU A 122 13.00 -1.33 -8.19
CA LEU A 122 13.49 0.02 -7.88
C LEU A 122 14.95 0.19 -8.29
N ALA A 123 15.79 -0.80 -8.01
CA ALA A 123 17.19 -0.79 -8.39
C ALA A 123 17.37 -0.83 -9.92
N ALA A 124 16.52 -1.56 -10.63
CA ALA A 124 16.54 -1.61 -12.09
C ALA A 124 16.10 -0.28 -12.73
N ALA A 125 15.14 0.42 -12.11
CA ALA A 125 14.69 1.75 -12.54
C ALA A 125 15.77 2.81 -12.30
N LEU A 126 16.39 2.83 -11.11
CA LEU A 126 17.43 3.81 -10.77
C LEU A 126 18.74 3.62 -11.55
N ARG A 127 19.09 2.39 -11.93
CA ARG A 127 20.29 2.12 -12.75
C ARG A 127 20.16 2.55 -14.20
N ARG A 128 18.94 2.79 -14.68
CA ARG A 128 18.66 3.13 -16.08
C ARG A 128 17.94 4.47 -16.13
N PRO A 129 18.67 5.59 -16.20
CA PRO A 129 18.07 6.91 -16.33
C PRO A 129 17.06 6.95 -17.48
N ALA A 130 15.78 7.04 -17.13
CA ALA A 130 14.71 7.14 -18.11
C ALA A 130 14.88 8.43 -18.91
N VAL A 131 14.77 8.33 -20.24
CA VAL A 131 14.72 9.48 -21.16
C VAL A 131 13.29 10.04 -21.27
N THR A 132 12.31 9.23 -20.87
CA THR A 132 10.88 9.50 -20.93
C THR A 132 10.34 9.95 -19.56
N ALA A 133 9.01 10.07 -19.46
CA ALA A 133 8.34 10.47 -18.23
C ALA A 133 8.61 9.48 -17.06
N PRO A 134 8.43 9.92 -15.80
CA PRO A 134 8.71 9.09 -14.62
C PRO A 134 8.06 7.70 -14.60
N GLN A 135 8.72 6.78 -13.91
CA GLN A 135 8.25 5.43 -13.62
C GLN A 135 7.66 5.37 -12.21
N MET A 136 6.48 4.79 -12.07
CA MET A 136 5.81 4.55 -10.80
C MET A 136 6.00 3.09 -10.40
N LEU A 137 6.62 2.87 -9.25
CA LEU A 137 6.76 1.55 -8.65
C LEU A 137 5.88 1.48 -7.40
N LEU A 138 5.05 0.45 -7.33
CA LEU A 138 4.18 0.17 -6.19
C LEU A 138 4.47 -1.24 -5.71
N ALA A 139 4.41 -1.43 -4.40
CA ALA A 139 4.47 -2.73 -3.76
C ALA A 139 3.34 -2.85 -2.76
N SER A 140 2.67 -4.00 -2.70
CA SER A 140 1.49 -4.15 -1.85
C SER A 140 1.28 -5.60 -1.42
N GLU A 141 0.97 -5.83 -0.15
CA GLU A 141 0.83 -7.17 0.40
C GLU A 141 -0.38 -7.31 1.32
N ARG A 142 -1.09 -8.43 1.15
CA ARG A 142 -2.11 -8.92 2.07
C ARG A 142 -1.92 -10.42 2.28
N ARG A 143 -1.00 -10.78 3.18
CA ARG A 143 -0.59 -12.18 3.39
C ARG A 143 -1.50 -12.86 4.42
N ILE A 144 -2.13 -13.95 4.01
CA ILE A 144 -3.04 -14.73 4.87
C ILE A 144 -2.25 -15.83 5.57
N ALA A 145 -1.90 -15.60 6.83
CA ALA A 145 -1.21 -16.57 7.66
C ALA A 145 -2.15 -17.68 8.16
N ARG A 146 -1.62 -18.87 8.43
CA ARG A 146 -2.39 -19.96 9.05
C ARG A 146 -2.73 -19.59 10.51
N PRO A 147 -3.92 -19.93 11.03
CA PRO A 147 -4.24 -19.66 12.43
C PRO A 147 -3.27 -20.37 13.38
N ALA A 148 -2.94 -19.71 14.49
CA ALA A 148 -1.98 -20.16 15.50
C ALA A 148 -0.51 -20.27 15.03
N SER A 149 -0.16 -19.63 13.91
CA SER A 149 1.22 -19.59 13.41
C SER A 149 2.00 -18.35 13.89
N THR A 150 3.32 -18.38 13.79
CA THR A 150 4.15 -17.19 14.04
C THR A 150 3.88 -16.11 13.01
N GLN A 151 3.64 -16.50 11.75
CA GLN A 151 3.26 -15.61 10.65
C GLN A 151 2.00 -14.79 10.96
N GLU A 152 0.99 -15.39 11.62
CA GLU A 152 -0.25 -14.70 11.99
C GLU A 152 0.00 -13.55 12.96
N MET A 153 1.02 -13.68 13.80
CA MET A 153 1.45 -12.63 14.70
C MET A 153 2.24 -11.55 13.95
N ILE A 154 3.14 -11.94 13.05
CA ILE A 154 4.18 -11.06 12.50
C ILE A 154 3.69 -10.25 11.30
N PHE A 155 2.89 -10.83 10.40
CA PHE A 155 2.54 -10.16 9.15
C PHE A 155 1.72 -8.90 9.37
N GLY A 156 1.83 -7.96 8.46
CA GLY A 156 0.99 -6.78 8.33
C GLY A 156 0.50 -6.67 6.90
N ASP A 157 -0.67 -6.06 6.74
CA ASP A 157 -1.19 -5.69 5.43
C ASP A 157 -0.81 -4.24 5.11
N GLY A 158 -0.47 -3.93 3.86
CA GLY A 158 -0.11 -2.57 3.46
C GLY A 158 0.53 -2.46 2.10
N ALA A 159 0.79 -1.21 1.70
CA ALA A 159 1.45 -0.87 0.45
C ALA A 159 2.50 0.23 0.65
N ALA A 160 3.43 0.30 -0.29
CA ALA A 160 4.43 1.35 -0.38
C ALA A 160 4.76 1.61 -1.85
N GLY A 161 5.39 2.74 -2.14
CA GLY A 161 5.71 3.08 -3.52
C GLY A 161 6.77 4.15 -3.66
N ALA A 162 7.26 4.27 -4.88
CA ALA A 162 8.26 5.25 -5.28
C ALA A 162 7.96 5.77 -6.69
N LEU A 163 8.28 7.05 -6.92
CA LEU A 163 8.30 7.67 -8.24
C LEU A 163 9.75 7.92 -8.63
N VAL A 164 10.19 7.41 -9.78
CA VAL A 164 11.57 7.52 -10.27
C VAL A 164 11.59 8.29 -11.58
N GLY A 165 12.45 9.30 -11.71
CA GLY A 165 12.53 10.09 -12.92
C GLY A 165 13.43 11.30 -12.80
N ARG A 166 13.31 12.23 -13.75
CA ARG A 166 13.98 13.53 -13.70
C ARG A 166 13.11 14.58 -13.04
N GLY A 167 13.70 15.39 -12.15
CA GLY A 167 13.00 16.47 -11.47
C GLY A 167 13.70 16.88 -10.18
N ALA A 168 12.92 17.37 -9.22
CA ALA A 168 13.39 17.62 -7.85
C ALA A 168 13.53 16.28 -7.11
N ALA A 169 14.65 15.59 -7.33
CA ALA A 169 14.89 14.30 -6.70
C ALA A 169 15.08 14.45 -5.18
N ILE A 170 14.39 13.63 -4.38
CA ILE A 170 14.59 13.50 -2.93
C ILE A 170 15.81 12.64 -2.59
N ALA A 171 16.23 11.76 -3.50
CA ALA A 171 17.47 11.01 -3.35
C ALA A 171 17.99 10.53 -4.71
N THR A 172 19.31 10.39 -4.81
CA THR A 172 19.99 9.87 -6.00
C THR A 172 20.78 8.61 -5.72
N LEU A 173 20.92 7.78 -6.76
CA LEU A 173 21.63 6.51 -6.66
C LEU A 173 23.13 6.74 -6.54
N VAL A 174 23.75 6.16 -5.51
CA VAL A 174 25.20 6.09 -5.36
C VAL A 174 25.72 4.75 -5.88
N ALA A 175 25.11 3.66 -5.42
CA ALA A 175 25.47 2.30 -5.85
C ALA A 175 24.30 1.33 -5.63
N SER A 176 24.37 0.19 -6.30
CA SER A 176 23.43 -0.91 -6.11
C SER A 176 24.16 -2.23 -6.29
N ALA A 177 23.81 -3.25 -5.52
CA ALA A 177 24.30 -4.61 -5.72
C ALA A 177 23.15 -5.62 -5.64
N SER A 178 23.29 -6.73 -6.35
CA SER A 178 22.33 -7.82 -6.34
C SER A 178 23.08 -9.14 -6.29
N THR A 179 22.57 -10.09 -5.51
CA THR A 179 23.07 -11.46 -5.45
C THR A 179 21.88 -12.39 -5.50
N HIS A 180 21.89 -13.34 -6.43
CA HIS A 180 20.92 -14.41 -6.46
C HIS A 180 21.40 -15.56 -5.59
N ALA A 181 20.48 -16.27 -4.95
CA ALA A 181 20.75 -17.53 -4.29
C ALA A 181 19.45 -18.32 -4.23
N ASP A 182 19.47 -19.59 -4.66
CA ASP A 182 18.33 -20.49 -4.48
C ASP A 182 18.30 -21.02 -3.03
N LEU A 183 18.29 -20.09 -2.07
CA LEU A 183 18.09 -20.37 -0.65
C LEU A 183 16.61 -20.17 -0.35
N VAL A 184 15.92 -21.27 -0.06
CA VAL A 184 14.51 -21.26 0.30
C VAL A 184 14.38 -20.99 1.80
N ASP A 185 14.13 -19.72 2.14
CA ASP A 185 13.87 -19.28 3.51
C ASP A 185 12.38 -19.41 3.87
N HIS A 186 11.51 -19.16 2.89
CA HIS A 186 10.09 -19.42 2.93
C HIS A 186 9.57 -19.66 1.51
N PHE A 187 8.39 -20.28 1.38
CA PHE A 187 7.74 -20.46 0.09
C PHE A 187 6.22 -20.51 0.21
N ARG A 188 5.53 -20.23 -0.89
CA ARG A 188 4.09 -20.46 -1.03
C ARG A 188 3.79 -20.95 -2.43
N GLN A 189 3.10 -22.07 -2.55
CA GLN A 189 2.72 -22.62 -3.84
C GLN A 189 1.63 -21.76 -4.50
N THR A 190 1.65 -21.65 -5.82
CA THR A 190 0.58 -20.96 -6.57
C THR A 190 -0.78 -21.57 -6.25
N GLY A 191 -1.72 -20.74 -5.83
CA GLY A 191 -3.08 -21.16 -5.44
C GLY A 191 -3.26 -21.41 -3.94
N ASP A 192 -2.17 -21.54 -3.17
CA ASP A 192 -2.24 -21.67 -1.72
C ASP A 192 -2.30 -20.30 -1.04
N ASP A 193 -3.09 -20.18 0.03
CA ASP A 193 -3.19 -18.96 0.82
C ASP A 193 -2.01 -18.79 1.78
N HIS A 194 -1.53 -19.89 2.37
CA HIS A 194 -0.58 -19.90 3.48
C HIS A 194 0.84 -20.15 3.00
N GLU A 195 1.76 -19.27 3.37
CA GLU A 195 3.20 -19.54 3.20
C GLU A 195 3.71 -20.55 4.25
N TYR A 196 4.84 -21.17 3.91
CA TYR A 196 5.60 -22.06 4.76
C TYR A 196 6.99 -21.47 5.01
N GLY A 197 7.33 -21.20 6.27
CA GLY A 197 8.65 -20.72 6.68
C GLY A 197 9.60 -21.87 7.05
N TRP A 198 10.88 -21.71 6.78
CA TRP A 198 11.93 -22.67 7.14
C TRP A 198 12.63 -22.32 8.47
N GLU A 199 13.60 -23.14 8.90
CA GLU A 199 14.31 -23.00 10.18
C GLU A 199 15.01 -21.65 10.30
N GLU A 200 14.59 -20.84 11.28
CA GLU A 200 15.06 -19.46 11.48
C GLU A 200 16.59 -19.35 11.63
N ARG A 201 17.20 -20.31 12.34
CA ARG A 201 18.66 -20.33 12.55
C ARG A 201 19.40 -20.54 11.23
N TRP A 202 18.93 -21.46 10.39
CA TRP A 202 19.49 -21.68 9.06
C TRP A 202 19.38 -20.42 8.19
N VAL A 203 18.19 -19.81 8.14
CA VAL A 203 17.94 -18.57 7.39
C VAL A 203 18.84 -17.43 7.88
N ARG A 204 19.05 -17.30 9.19
CA ARG A 204 20.00 -16.34 9.75
C ARG A 204 21.43 -16.63 9.30
N ASP A 205 21.94 -17.84 9.58
CA ASP A 205 23.36 -18.16 9.48
C ASP A 205 23.83 -18.24 8.01
N GLU A 206 23.01 -18.84 7.13
CA GLU A 206 23.33 -19.02 5.71
C GLU A 206 22.78 -17.90 4.83
N GLY A 207 21.60 -17.38 5.16
CA GLY A 207 20.96 -16.28 4.43
C GLY A 207 21.55 -14.92 4.79
N TYR A 208 21.05 -14.31 5.86
CA TYR A 208 21.42 -12.95 6.24
C TYR A 208 22.92 -12.77 6.49
N MET A 209 23.54 -13.68 7.25
CA MET A 209 24.91 -13.51 7.71
C MET A 209 25.98 -13.79 6.65
N LYS A 210 25.63 -14.48 5.55
CA LYS A 210 26.54 -14.73 4.42
C LYS A 210 26.10 -13.97 3.18
N ILE A 211 24.90 -14.25 2.66
CA ILE A 211 24.40 -13.66 1.41
C ILE A 211 24.15 -12.16 1.58
N ALA A 212 23.28 -11.74 2.51
CA ALA A 212 22.94 -10.33 2.64
C ALA A 212 24.17 -9.47 3.01
N VAL A 213 24.98 -9.94 3.97
CA VAL A 213 26.24 -9.27 4.34
C VAL A 213 27.20 -9.14 3.14
N ALA A 214 27.34 -10.17 2.30
CA ALA A 214 28.19 -10.10 1.12
C ALA A 214 27.66 -9.07 0.10
N THR A 215 26.35 -9.08 -0.18
CA THR A 215 25.71 -8.11 -1.08
C THR A 215 25.86 -6.68 -0.57
N LEU A 216 25.66 -6.45 0.73
CA LEU A 216 25.79 -5.13 1.36
C LEU A 216 27.23 -4.62 1.30
N ARG A 217 28.23 -5.48 1.56
CA ARG A 217 29.65 -5.12 1.39
C ARG A 217 29.97 -4.76 -0.05
N GLN A 218 29.44 -5.52 -1.00
CA GLN A 218 29.64 -5.23 -2.41
C GLN A 218 29.04 -3.87 -2.79
N CYS A 219 27.82 -3.56 -2.33
CA CYS A 219 27.17 -2.27 -2.56
C CYS A 219 27.97 -1.10 -1.98
N LEU A 220 28.46 -1.22 -0.74
CA LEU A 220 29.31 -0.20 -0.11
C LEU A 220 30.64 -0.01 -0.86
N LYS A 221 31.27 -1.11 -1.29
CA LYS A 221 32.50 -1.10 -2.09
C LYS A 221 32.29 -0.40 -3.43
N ASP A 222 31.21 -0.73 -4.15
CA ASP A 222 30.88 -0.13 -5.44
C ASP A 222 30.56 1.37 -5.30
N GLY A 223 30.01 1.79 -4.16
CA GLY A 223 29.80 3.19 -3.82
C GLY A 223 31.03 3.93 -3.32
N GLY A 224 32.15 3.23 -3.06
CA GLY A 224 33.36 3.83 -2.47
C GLY A 224 33.14 4.40 -1.07
N VAL A 225 32.24 3.81 -0.28
CA VAL A 225 31.73 4.33 0.99
C VAL A 225 32.10 3.40 2.14
N SER A 226 32.47 3.95 3.30
CA SER A 226 32.66 3.13 4.51
C SER A 226 31.32 2.84 5.18
N ALA A 227 31.16 1.65 5.76
CA ALA A 227 29.94 1.29 6.47
C ALA A 227 29.56 2.27 7.60
N GLY A 228 30.55 2.88 8.25
CA GLY A 228 30.34 3.89 9.30
C GLY A 228 29.75 5.21 8.80
N ASP A 229 29.80 5.50 7.49
CA ASP A 229 29.24 6.71 6.89
C ASP A 229 27.73 6.57 6.60
N VAL A 230 27.19 5.36 6.70
CA VAL A 230 25.76 5.09 6.52
C VAL A 230 25.01 5.61 7.74
N THR A 231 24.12 6.57 7.52
CA THR A 231 23.32 7.20 8.59
C THR A 231 21.92 6.61 8.73
N GLN A 232 21.43 5.93 7.69
CA GLN A 232 20.15 5.22 7.69
C GLN A 232 20.36 3.86 7.02
N PHE A 233 20.07 2.78 7.73
CA PHE A 233 20.15 1.41 7.26
C PHE A 233 18.80 0.72 7.44
N ALA A 234 18.14 0.45 6.33
CA ALA A 234 16.86 -0.24 6.26
C ALA A 234 17.04 -1.63 5.66
N MET A 235 16.73 -2.67 6.42
CA MET A 235 16.69 -4.04 5.93
C MET A 235 15.50 -4.73 6.59
N PRO A 236 14.46 -5.10 5.84
CA PRO A 236 13.39 -5.93 6.36
C PRO A 236 13.96 -7.27 6.83
N ALA A 237 13.65 -7.64 8.06
CA ALA A 237 13.95 -8.96 8.60
C ALA A 237 12.87 -9.33 9.63
N PRO A 238 12.00 -10.32 9.36
CA PRO A 238 10.94 -10.70 10.29
C PRO A 238 11.49 -11.36 11.58
N LEU A 239 12.74 -11.81 11.55
CA LEU A 239 13.43 -12.42 12.68
C LEU A 239 14.06 -11.34 13.58
N ALA A 240 13.84 -11.47 14.88
CA ALA A 240 14.35 -10.52 15.86
C ALA A 240 15.89 -10.41 15.83
N ARG A 241 16.40 -9.18 15.96
CA ARG A 241 17.83 -8.83 16.07
C ARG A 241 18.71 -9.18 14.86
N ILE A 242 18.15 -9.60 13.73
CA ILE A 242 18.92 -9.81 12.51
C ILE A 242 19.56 -8.51 12.03
N ASN A 243 18.81 -7.41 12.07
CA ASN A 243 19.30 -6.10 11.64
C ASN A 243 20.49 -5.64 12.48
N ASP A 244 20.43 -5.80 13.80
CA ASP A 244 21.55 -5.51 14.70
C ASP A 244 22.78 -6.36 14.38
N ALA A 245 22.59 -7.67 14.14
CA ALA A 245 23.68 -8.60 13.84
C ALA A 245 24.35 -8.27 12.50
N VAL A 246 23.57 -7.96 11.47
CA VAL A 246 24.08 -7.56 10.15
C VAL A 246 24.78 -6.21 10.22
N ALA A 247 24.19 -5.19 10.86
CA ALA A 247 24.81 -3.88 11.05
C ALA A 247 26.15 -3.99 11.77
N LYS A 248 26.20 -4.73 12.87
CA LYS A 248 27.45 -4.99 13.62
C LYS A 248 28.51 -5.65 12.75
N LYS A 249 28.14 -6.63 11.90
CA LYS A 249 29.08 -7.35 11.02
C LYS A 249 29.58 -6.50 9.84
N LEU A 250 28.84 -5.47 9.47
CA LEU A 250 29.22 -4.49 8.45
C LEU A 250 30.01 -3.32 9.04
N GLY A 251 29.83 -3.01 10.31
CA GLY A 251 30.38 -1.80 10.95
C GLY A 251 29.46 -0.58 10.82
N ILE A 252 28.17 -0.80 10.61
CA ILE A 252 27.14 0.25 10.60
C ILE A 252 26.75 0.55 12.06
N ALA A 253 26.62 1.84 12.40
CA ALA A 253 26.26 2.27 13.74
C ALA A 253 24.84 1.80 14.11
N PRO A 254 24.58 1.33 15.35
CA PRO A 254 23.24 0.93 15.79
C PRO A 254 22.19 2.04 15.64
N ALA A 255 22.59 3.30 15.81
CA ALA A 255 21.72 4.47 15.64
C ALA A 255 21.26 4.70 14.20
N ALA A 256 21.92 4.09 13.20
CA ALA A 256 21.49 4.15 11.81
C ALA A 256 20.37 3.15 11.49
N LEU A 257 20.05 2.21 12.38
CA LEU A 257 19.02 1.20 12.12
C LEU A 257 17.64 1.84 12.01
N VAL A 258 17.01 1.65 10.86
CA VAL A 258 15.66 2.13 10.57
C VAL A 258 14.65 1.14 11.16
N SER A 259 13.67 1.65 11.90
CA SER A 259 12.57 0.84 12.43
C SER A 259 11.76 0.22 11.29
N ALA A 260 11.47 -1.08 11.40
CA ALA A 260 10.55 -1.79 10.52
C ALA A 260 9.07 -1.68 10.97
N GLU A 261 8.78 -0.95 12.06
CA GLU A 261 7.43 -0.78 12.61
C GLU A 261 6.73 -2.13 12.93
N HIS A 262 7.50 -3.17 13.26
CA HIS A 262 6.96 -4.51 13.52
C HIS A 262 5.97 -4.55 14.69
N ASP A 263 6.07 -3.68 15.68
CA ASP A 263 5.17 -3.67 16.85
C ASP A 263 3.85 -2.90 16.60
N SER A 264 3.78 -2.08 15.55
CA SER A 264 2.62 -1.25 15.23
C SER A 264 1.94 -1.61 13.92
N VAL A 265 2.68 -2.14 12.94
CA VAL A 265 2.19 -2.46 11.60
C VAL A 265 2.42 -3.93 11.27
N GLY A 266 3.53 -4.52 11.71
CA GLY A 266 3.94 -5.86 11.31
C GLY A 266 4.80 -5.84 10.04
N ASP A 267 5.04 -7.02 9.47
CA ASP A 267 5.83 -7.16 8.25
C ASP A 267 4.95 -7.02 7.00
N LEU A 268 5.23 -6.01 6.17
CA LEU A 268 4.51 -5.73 4.91
C LEU A 268 5.04 -6.54 3.71
N GLY A 269 5.88 -7.56 3.93
CA GLY A 269 6.37 -8.46 2.89
C GLY A 269 7.10 -7.70 1.78
N CYS A 270 6.69 -7.88 0.52
CA CYS A 270 7.29 -7.20 -0.63
C CYS A 270 7.22 -5.66 -0.56
N ALA A 271 6.27 -5.08 0.19
CA ALA A 271 6.19 -3.64 0.40
C ALA A 271 7.13 -3.10 1.48
N GLN A 272 7.62 -3.97 2.39
CA GLN A 272 8.42 -3.57 3.54
C GLN A 272 9.72 -2.82 3.17
N PRO A 273 10.51 -3.22 2.15
CA PRO A 273 11.73 -2.48 1.79
C PRO A 273 11.42 -1.04 1.34
N LEU A 274 10.35 -0.84 0.57
CA LEU A 274 9.95 0.50 0.11
C LEU A 274 9.34 1.33 1.26
N ALA A 275 8.62 0.68 2.18
CA ALA A 275 8.13 1.34 3.37
C ALA A 275 9.28 1.84 4.25
N MET A 276 10.26 1.00 4.54
CA MET A 276 11.42 1.40 5.31
C MET A 276 12.28 2.45 4.59
N LEU A 277 12.34 2.43 3.26
CA LEU A 277 12.96 3.49 2.47
C LEU A 277 12.27 4.85 2.70
N ASP A 278 10.93 4.91 2.69
CA ASP A 278 10.19 6.15 2.99
C ASP A 278 10.49 6.67 4.40
N ILE A 279 10.52 5.79 5.41
CA ILE A 279 10.91 6.15 6.79
C ILE A 279 12.34 6.72 6.80
N ALA A 280 13.28 6.02 6.17
CA ALA A 280 14.69 6.40 6.14
C ALA A 280 14.91 7.77 5.47
N LEU A 281 14.28 8.02 4.32
CA LEU A 281 14.44 9.27 3.58
C LEU A 281 13.85 10.48 4.31
N ARG A 282 12.73 10.29 5.03
CA ARG A 282 12.11 11.35 5.84
C ARG A 282 12.97 11.70 7.06
N ALA A 283 13.66 10.72 7.64
CA ALA A 283 14.55 10.93 8.78
C ALA A 283 15.96 11.42 8.40
N ALA A 284 16.40 11.14 7.17
CA ALA A 284 17.74 11.49 6.68
C ALA A 284 17.92 13.01 6.49
N ALA A 285 19.05 13.53 6.97
CA ALA A 285 19.49 14.89 6.66
C ALA A 285 19.96 15.00 5.19
N PRO A 286 19.94 16.19 4.56
CA PRO A 286 20.55 16.38 3.24
C PRO A 286 22.02 15.93 3.21
N GLY A 287 22.43 15.28 2.12
CA GLY A 287 23.77 14.72 1.92
C GLY A 287 23.99 13.33 2.55
N ALA A 288 23.10 12.92 3.46
CA ALA A 288 23.19 11.65 4.18
C ALA A 288 23.13 10.43 3.26
N LEU A 289 23.84 9.38 3.65
CA LEU A 289 23.82 8.09 2.98
C LEU A 289 22.77 7.17 3.60
N VAL A 290 21.92 6.64 2.73
CA VAL A 290 20.80 5.75 3.06
C VAL A 290 21.03 4.42 2.34
N LEU A 291 21.22 3.35 3.12
CA LEU A 291 21.39 1.98 2.62
C LEU A 291 20.11 1.20 2.85
N VAL A 292 19.50 0.69 1.78
CA VAL A 292 18.31 -0.14 1.84
C VAL A 292 18.62 -1.51 1.24
N ALA A 293 18.18 -2.57 1.90
CA ALA A 293 18.29 -3.94 1.39
C ALA A 293 16.98 -4.69 1.49
N ALA A 294 16.85 -5.72 0.67
CA ALA A 294 15.75 -6.68 0.73
C ALA A 294 16.32 -8.08 0.54
N PHE A 295 16.04 -8.94 1.52
CA PHE A 295 16.45 -10.34 1.52
C PHE A 295 15.30 -11.24 1.04
N GLY A 296 15.66 -12.38 0.46
CA GLY A 296 14.77 -13.45 -0.01
C GLY A 296 15.63 -14.55 -0.64
N SER A 297 15.27 -15.06 -1.82
CA SER A 297 16.09 -15.96 -2.65
C SER A 297 17.36 -15.26 -3.20
N GLY A 298 18.21 -14.77 -2.30
CA GLY A 298 19.30 -13.84 -2.53
C GLY A 298 19.12 -12.52 -1.76
N CYS A 299 19.79 -11.46 -2.19
CA CYS A 299 19.65 -10.13 -1.61
C CYS A 299 19.82 -9.05 -2.68
N ASP A 300 19.07 -7.97 -2.55
CA ASP A 300 19.31 -6.71 -3.27
C ASP A 300 19.69 -5.62 -2.27
N ALA A 301 20.55 -4.69 -2.70
CA ALA A 301 20.98 -3.53 -1.92
C ALA A 301 21.02 -2.27 -2.78
N LEU A 302 20.57 -1.16 -2.20
CA LEU A 302 20.58 0.18 -2.78
C LEU A 302 21.23 1.15 -1.80
N LEU A 303 22.27 1.84 -2.26
CA LEU A 303 22.89 2.96 -1.57
C LEU A 303 22.47 4.26 -2.25
N LEU A 304 21.82 5.12 -1.50
CA LEU A 304 21.25 6.38 -1.96
C LEU A 304 21.88 7.55 -1.20
N ARG A 305 21.95 8.71 -1.87
CA ARG A 305 22.30 9.98 -1.26
C ARG A 305 21.06 10.86 -1.14
N ARG A 306 20.77 11.33 0.06
CA ARG A 306 19.65 12.24 0.34
C ARG A 306 19.97 13.62 -0.24
N THR A 307 19.03 14.22 -0.97
CA THR A 307 19.16 15.62 -1.46
C THR A 307 18.58 16.61 -0.43
N ALA A 308 18.57 17.90 -0.77
CA ALA A 308 17.89 18.92 0.05
C ALA A 308 16.36 18.97 -0.17
N VAL A 309 15.82 18.29 -1.21
CA VAL A 309 14.39 18.34 -1.55
C VAL A 309 13.57 17.63 -0.47
N PRO A 310 12.58 18.26 0.18
CA PRO A 310 11.76 17.60 1.20
C PRO A 310 10.99 16.38 0.67
N CYS A 311 10.80 15.36 1.50
CA CYS A 311 9.96 14.21 1.14
C CYS A 311 8.48 14.64 1.14
N PRO A 312 7.78 14.61 0.00
CA PRO A 312 6.39 15.03 -0.08
C PRO A 312 5.42 13.98 0.49
N GLY A 313 4.17 14.37 0.66
CA GLY A 313 3.07 13.46 1.00
C GLY A 313 2.95 13.09 2.49
N PRO A 314 1.83 12.45 2.86
CA PRO A 314 1.49 12.15 4.25
C PRO A 314 2.28 10.96 4.80
N VAL A 315 2.27 10.84 6.13
CA VAL A 315 2.72 9.65 6.86
C VAL A 315 1.48 8.89 7.34
N PRO A 316 1.50 7.53 7.37
CA PRO A 316 0.39 6.76 7.93
C PRO A 316 0.04 7.18 9.35
N ASP A 317 -1.25 7.14 9.69
CA ASP A 317 -1.73 7.34 11.05
C ASP A 317 -1.56 6.07 11.91
N GLU A 318 -1.88 6.21 13.20
CA GLU A 318 -1.78 5.10 14.16
C GLU A 318 -2.76 3.95 13.91
N GLY A 319 -3.77 4.16 13.05
CA GLY A 319 -4.88 3.25 12.82
C GLY A 319 -5.83 3.12 14.02
N ARG A 320 -6.82 2.24 13.87
CA ARG A 320 -7.79 1.87 14.90
C ARG A 320 -7.53 0.46 15.40
N ALA A 321 -7.43 0.30 16.72
CA ALA A 321 -7.34 -1.02 17.35
C ALA A 321 -8.58 -1.87 17.05
N GLU A 322 -8.34 -3.14 16.69
CA GLU A 322 -9.33 -4.19 16.50
C GLU A 322 -8.97 -5.35 17.42
N THR A 323 -9.95 -5.82 18.19
CA THR A 323 -9.77 -6.86 19.22
C THR A 323 -10.53 -8.14 18.85
N SER A 324 -11.39 -8.08 17.84
CA SER A 324 -12.18 -9.22 17.37
C SER A 324 -11.36 -10.12 16.43
N TYR A 325 -10.76 -11.16 17.00
CA TYR A 325 -10.10 -12.19 16.21
C TYR A 325 -11.07 -12.93 15.26
N MET A 326 -12.32 -13.12 15.65
CA MET A 326 -13.33 -13.76 14.79
C MET A 326 -13.68 -12.90 13.57
N LYS A 327 -13.68 -11.57 13.73
CA LYS A 327 -13.81 -10.63 12.61
C LYS A 327 -12.62 -10.76 11.65
N TYR A 328 -11.41 -10.86 12.18
CA TYR A 328 -10.22 -11.12 11.37
C TYR A 328 -10.34 -12.42 10.56
N LEU A 329 -10.66 -13.54 11.21
CA LEU A 329 -10.84 -14.83 10.54
C LEU A 329 -11.94 -14.80 9.48
N SER A 330 -13.01 -14.05 9.73
CA SER A 330 -14.07 -13.83 8.75
C SER A 330 -13.56 -13.09 7.50
N PHE A 331 -12.84 -11.98 7.70
CA PHE A 331 -12.31 -11.16 6.60
C PHE A 331 -11.25 -11.87 5.77
N THR A 332 -10.50 -12.78 6.38
CA THR A 332 -9.53 -13.64 5.69
C THR A 332 -10.12 -14.95 5.19
N ARG A 333 -11.41 -15.21 5.43
CA ARG A 333 -12.14 -16.44 5.04
C ARG A 333 -11.52 -17.72 5.62
N GLN A 334 -11.00 -17.61 6.83
CA GLN A 334 -10.41 -18.72 7.59
C GLN A 334 -11.40 -19.39 8.54
N ILE A 335 -12.62 -18.84 8.64
CA ILE A 335 -13.77 -19.45 9.28
C ILE A 335 -14.98 -19.31 8.35
N ASP A 336 -15.79 -20.36 8.30
CA ASP A 336 -17.06 -20.34 7.57
C ASP A 336 -18.18 -19.92 8.53
N LEU A 337 -18.88 -18.84 8.19
CA LEU A 337 -19.92 -18.25 9.01
C LEU A 337 -21.28 -18.35 8.32
N ALA A 338 -22.33 -18.59 9.10
CA ALA A 338 -23.70 -18.63 8.60
C ALA A 338 -24.23 -17.21 8.34
N TRP A 339 -23.97 -16.67 7.13
CA TRP A 339 -24.40 -15.31 6.74
C TRP A 339 -25.89 -15.18 6.36
N GLY A 340 -26.60 -16.30 6.26
CA GLY A 340 -28.03 -16.36 5.96
C GLY A 340 -28.38 -16.05 4.50
N MET A 341 -29.67 -16.17 4.17
CA MET A 341 -30.18 -16.15 2.78
C MET A 341 -29.85 -14.89 1.97
N ARG A 342 -29.57 -13.75 2.63
CA ARG A 342 -29.24 -12.49 1.93
C ARG A 342 -27.81 -12.46 1.42
N ALA A 343 -26.95 -13.35 1.90
CA ALA A 343 -25.60 -13.53 1.39
C ALA A 343 -25.53 -14.49 0.18
N GLU A 344 -26.63 -15.16 -0.15
CA GLU A 344 -26.67 -16.19 -1.21
C GLU A 344 -26.83 -15.60 -2.64
N MET A 345 -26.96 -14.27 -2.77
CA MET A 345 -27.19 -13.62 -4.06
C MET A 345 -25.99 -13.81 -5.01
N ASP A 346 -26.21 -14.50 -6.14
CA ASP A 346 -25.21 -14.64 -7.21
C ASP A 346 -25.21 -13.43 -8.14
N ASN A 347 -24.19 -12.58 -8.01
CA ASN A 347 -24.01 -11.38 -8.82
C ASN A 347 -22.91 -11.56 -9.88
N LYS A 348 -23.18 -12.40 -10.88
CA LYS A 348 -22.28 -12.56 -12.02
C LYS A 348 -22.01 -11.20 -12.70
N THR A 349 -20.73 -10.82 -12.78
CA THR A 349 -20.36 -9.58 -13.46
C THR A 349 -20.50 -9.73 -14.98
N ALA A 350 -21.33 -8.88 -15.60
CA ALA A 350 -21.42 -8.76 -17.05
C ALA A 350 -20.20 -8.01 -17.61
N LEU A 351 -19.12 -8.74 -17.94
CA LEU A 351 -17.82 -8.16 -18.32
C LEU A 351 -17.89 -7.20 -19.52
N THR A 352 -18.78 -7.44 -20.49
CA THR A 352 -18.97 -6.55 -21.64
C THR A 352 -19.59 -5.22 -21.25
N ALA A 353 -20.54 -5.21 -20.31
CA ALA A 353 -21.08 -3.98 -19.74
C ALA A 353 -20.03 -3.27 -18.87
N ALA A 354 -19.28 -4.03 -18.06
CA ALA A 354 -18.19 -3.49 -17.26
C ALA A 354 -17.11 -2.81 -18.13
N TRP A 355 -16.81 -3.35 -19.33
CA TRP A 355 -15.92 -2.70 -20.28
C TRP A 355 -16.50 -1.40 -20.85
N ARG A 356 -17.77 -1.38 -21.26
CA ARG A 356 -18.39 -0.14 -21.77
C ARG A 356 -18.46 0.96 -20.70
N ASP A 357 -18.67 0.57 -19.45
CA ASP A 357 -18.78 1.46 -18.30
C ASP A 357 -17.46 1.57 -17.51
N HIS A 358 -16.32 1.14 -18.07
CA HIS A 358 -15.08 1.00 -17.29
C HIS A 358 -14.62 2.33 -16.70
N ALA A 359 -14.69 3.44 -17.45
CA ALA A 359 -14.29 4.76 -16.97
C ALA A 359 -15.13 5.20 -15.76
N ARG A 360 -16.43 4.86 -15.75
CA ARG A 360 -17.32 5.10 -14.61
C ARG A 360 -16.87 4.31 -13.39
N ALA A 361 -16.56 3.03 -13.57
CA ALA A 361 -16.19 2.13 -12.47
C ALA A 361 -14.79 2.38 -11.92
N SER A 362 -13.79 2.53 -12.79
CA SER A 362 -12.39 2.67 -12.40
C SER A 362 -12.02 4.10 -12.05
N ARG A 363 -12.33 5.09 -12.91
CA ARG A 363 -11.91 6.50 -12.72
C ARG A 363 -12.89 7.37 -11.96
N PHE A 364 -14.03 6.79 -11.56
CA PHE A 364 -15.16 7.55 -11.05
C PHE A 364 -15.61 8.66 -12.02
N GLU A 365 -15.63 8.34 -13.33
CA GLU A 365 -16.01 9.30 -14.36
C GLU A 365 -17.51 9.67 -14.25
N ALA A 366 -17.75 10.96 -14.12
CA ALA A 366 -19.04 11.64 -14.17
C ALA A 366 -19.13 12.52 -15.43
N GLY A 367 -20.29 13.13 -15.64
CA GLY A 367 -20.50 14.14 -16.68
C GLY A 367 -20.60 15.54 -16.08
N ARG A 368 -19.95 16.52 -16.70
CA ARG A 368 -20.22 17.96 -16.50
C ARG A 368 -20.87 18.51 -17.76
N CYS A 369 -22.07 19.06 -17.62
CA CYS A 369 -22.76 19.70 -18.74
C CYS A 369 -21.99 20.94 -19.21
N SER A 370 -21.60 21.00 -20.49
CA SER A 370 -20.96 22.17 -21.08
C SER A 370 -21.88 23.39 -21.18
N ALA A 371 -23.21 23.19 -21.18
CA ALA A 371 -24.19 24.27 -21.31
C ALA A 371 -24.52 24.96 -19.98
N CYS A 372 -24.58 24.22 -18.86
CA CYS A 372 -25.01 24.77 -17.55
C CYS A 372 -24.08 24.41 -16.38
N GLY A 373 -22.99 23.69 -16.61
CA GLY A 373 -22.04 23.28 -15.57
C GLY A 373 -22.51 22.19 -14.62
N THR A 374 -23.76 21.71 -14.74
CA THR A 374 -24.29 20.65 -13.86
C THR A 374 -23.44 19.39 -13.94
N VAL A 375 -22.95 18.94 -12.78
CA VAL A 375 -22.25 17.66 -12.63
C VAL A 375 -23.25 16.56 -12.27
N GLN A 376 -23.20 15.43 -12.96
CA GLN A 376 -24.08 14.29 -12.73
C GLN A 376 -23.34 12.96 -12.84
N PHE A 377 -23.77 12.00 -12.04
CA PHE A 377 -23.31 10.63 -12.08
C PHE A 377 -24.53 9.68 -12.00
N PRO A 378 -24.66 8.68 -12.89
CA PRO A 378 -23.77 8.40 -14.01
C PRO A 378 -23.87 9.48 -15.12
N ARG A 379 -22.83 9.56 -15.96
CA ARG A 379 -22.88 10.32 -17.21
C ARG A 379 -24.00 9.77 -18.09
N ALA A 380 -24.89 10.64 -18.56
CA ALA A 380 -25.99 10.30 -19.46
C ALA A 380 -26.02 11.24 -20.67
N ARG A 381 -26.83 10.92 -21.68
CA ARG A 381 -26.96 11.79 -22.86
C ARG A 381 -27.68 13.10 -22.57
N LEU A 382 -28.60 13.11 -21.60
CA LEU A 382 -29.35 14.30 -21.22
C LEU A 382 -28.81 14.88 -19.91
N CYS A 383 -28.70 16.21 -19.88
CA CYS A 383 -28.47 16.92 -18.63
C CYS A 383 -29.64 16.70 -17.66
N VAL A 384 -29.35 16.30 -16.42
CA VAL A 384 -30.37 16.09 -15.37
C VAL A 384 -30.99 17.38 -14.84
N ASN A 385 -30.34 18.54 -15.08
CA ASN A 385 -30.89 19.83 -14.68
C ASN A 385 -32.20 20.11 -15.45
N PRO A 386 -33.35 20.24 -14.75
CA PRO A 386 -34.66 20.46 -15.39
C PRO A 386 -34.74 21.71 -16.26
N GLU A 387 -33.95 22.74 -15.94
CA GLU A 387 -33.91 24.01 -16.69
C GLU A 387 -33.01 23.94 -17.93
N CYS A 388 -32.11 22.95 -18.01
CA CYS A 388 -31.17 22.80 -19.11
C CYS A 388 -31.61 21.72 -20.09
N ARG A 389 -31.70 20.46 -19.63
CA ARG A 389 -32.02 19.26 -20.43
C ARG A 389 -31.24 19.12 -21.75
N ALA A 390 -30.11 19.82 -21.90
CA ALA A 390 -29.34 19.81 -23.13
C ALA A 390 -28.80 18.40 -23.41
N GLN A 391 -28.94 17.97 -24.66
CA GLN A 391 -28.55 16.65 -25.11
C GLN A 391 -27.09 16.64 -25.60
N ASP A 392 -26.38 15.56 -25.30
CA ASP A 392 -25.01 15.27 -25.72
C ASP A 392 -24.00 16.37 -25.32
N THR A 393 -24.24 17.05 -24.18
CA THR A 393 -23.41 18.13 -23.62
C THR A 393 -22.50 17.69 -22.47
N GLN A 394 -22.50 16.40 -22.10
CA GLN A 394 -21.77 15.92 -20.93
C GLN A 394 -20.29 15.66 -21.26
N ALA A 395 -19.41 16.57 -20.83
CA ALA A 395 -17.96 16.40 -20.85
C ALA A 395 -17.51 15.53 -19.67
N PRO A 396 -16.55 14.60 -19.85
CA PRO A 396 -16.00 13.81 -18.76
C PRO A 396 -15.43 14.68 -17.64
N THR A 397 -15.76 14.34 -16.39
CA THR A 397 -15.16 14.90 -15.17
C THR A 397 -14.97 13.76 -14.16
N TYR A 398 -14.03 13.86 -13.22
CA TYR A 398 -13.68 12.75 -12.33
C TYR A 398 -13.99 13.13 -10.89
N LEU A 399 -14.66 12.24 -10.16
CA LEU A 399 -15.09 12.49 -8.77
C LEU A 399 -14.17 11.83 -7.73
N ALA A 400 -13.21 11.01 -8.15
CA ALA A 400 -12.34 10.21 -7.29
C ALA A 400 -11.60 11.03 -6.22
N ASP A 401 -11.08 12.20 -6.61
CA ASP A 401 -10.31 13.09 -5.74
C ASP A 401 -11.13 14.34 -5.30
N THR A 402 -12.43 14.37 -5.62
CA THR A 402 -13.33 15.48 -5.26
C THR A 402 -13.83 15.30 -3.83
N PRO A 403 -13.68 16.31 -2.95
CA PRO A 403 -14.25 16.25 -1.61
C PRO A 403 -15.76 16.06 -1.65
N ALA A 404 -16.31 15.33 -0.68
CA ALA A 404 -17.74 15.07 -0.57
C ALA A 404 -18.22 15.20 0.87
N ARG A 405 -19.55 15.21 1.06
CA ARG A 405 -20.20 15.23 2.38
C ARG A 405 -21.39 14.28 2.40
N VAL A 406 -21.68 13.72 3.57
CA VAL A 406 -22.92 12.94 3.78
C VAL A 406 -24.13 13.83 3.55
N MET A 407 -25.05 13.43 2.68
CA MET A 407 -26.35 14.06 2.50
C MET A 407 -27.45 13.28 3.23
N SER A 408 -27.42 11.95 3.09
CA SER A 408 -28.26 11.03 3.85
C SER A 408 -27.46 9.78 4.19
N HIS A 409 -27.81 9.09 5.28
CA HIS A 409 -27.20 7.81 5.63
C HIS A 409 -28.24 6.86 6.22
N THR A 410 -28.04 5.58 5.96
CA THR A 410 -28.80 4.46 6.52
C THR A 410 -27.81 3.49 7.13
N THR A 411 -28.12 2.99 8.32
CA THR A 411 -27.40 1.88 8.96
C THR A 411 -28.38 0.72 9.11
N ASP A 412 -28.09 -0.39 8.45
CA ASP A 412 -28.98 -1.55 8.35
C ASP A 412 -28.25 -2.83 8.78
N PHE A 413 -28.87 -3.63 9.64
CA PHE A 413 -28.39 -4.97 10.03
C PHE A 413 -29.04 -6.09 9.22
N LEU A 414 -30.02 -5.77 8.38
CA LEU A 414 -30.75 -6.74 7.57
C LEU A 414 -29.99 -7.06 6.28
N GLY A 415 -29.46 -6.04 5.59
CA GLY A 415 -28.63 -6.19 4.40
C GLY A 415 -27.32 -6.92 4.69
N TYR A 416 -26.92 -7.83 3.78
CA TYR A 416 -25.65 -8.52 3.90
C TYR A 416 -24.47 -7.58 3.60
N THR A 417 -23.49 -7.58 4.50
CA THR A 417 -22.15 -7.04 4.31
C THR A 417 -21.19 -7.89 5.15
N PRO A 418 -19.94 -8.12 4.71
CA PRO A 418 -18.97 -8.83 5.54
C PRO A 418 -18.60 -8.10 6.84
N ASP A 419 -18.74 -6.77 6.89
CA ASP A 419 -18.57 -5.95 8.11
C ASP A 419 -19.90 -5.27 8.50
N PRO A 420 -20.80 -5.96 9.22
CA PRO A 420 -22.07 -5.39 9.63
C PRO A 420 -21.90 -4.31 10.72
N PRO A 421 -22.76 -3.28 10.75
CA PRO A 421 -23.94 -3.09 9.89
C PRO A 421 -23.62 -2.57 8.47
N PHE A 422 -24.51 -2.83 7.52
CA PHE A 422 -24.42 -2.27 6.18
C PHE A 422 -24.74 -0.77 6.22
N GLN A 423 -23.79 0.05 5.79
CA GLN A 423 -23.90 1.51 5.81
C GLN A 423 -23.82 2.07 4.39
N PHE A 424 -24.88 2.78 3.99
CA PHE A 424 -24.99 3.38 2.67
C PHE A 424 -25.86 4.64 2.71
N GLY A 425 -25.74 5.50 1.71
CA GLY A 425 -26.50 6.75 1.68
C GLY A 425 -26.05 7.69 0.57
N HIS A 426 -26.77 8.81 0.41
CA HIS A 426 -26.41 9.80 -0.59
C HIS A 426 -25.26 10.68 -0.09
N ILE A 427 -24.31 10.94 -0.97
CA ILE A 427 -23.24 11.91 -0.77
C ILE A 427 -23.37 13.04 -1.78
N ASP A 428 -23.00 14.25 -1.37
CA ASP A 428 -22.89 15.42 -2.24
C ASP A 428 -21.42 15.80 -2.42
N PHE A 429 -20.98 15.91 -3.67
CA PHE A 429 -19.62 16.34 -4.03
C PHE A 429 -19.51 17.86 -4.07
N GLU A 430 -18.35 18.39 -3.67
CA GLU A 430 -18.02 19.80 -3.90
C GLU A 430 -17.97 20.09 -5.41
N GLY A 431 -18.67 21.15 -5.84
CA GLY A 431 -18.84 21.43 -7.27
C GLY A 431 -19.98 20.66 -7.95
N GLY A 432 -20.76 19.88 -7.20
CA GLY A 432 -21.98 19.22 -7.65
C GLY A 432 -21.79 17.75 -8.01
N GLY A 433 -22.92 17.05 -8.12
CA GLY A 433 -22.97 15.60 -8.27
C GLY A 433 -23.42 14.95 -6.96
N ARG A 434 -24.51 14.17 -7.04
CA ARG A 434 -25.04 13.38 -5.93
C ARG A 434 -25.00 11.91 -6.29
N VAL A 435 -24.49 11.08 -5.39
CA VAL A 435 -24.33 9.64 -5.64
C VAL A 435 -24.77 8.86 -4.41
N LEU A 436 -25.52 7.78 -4.62
CA LEU A 436 -25.76 6.78 -3.59
C LEU A 436 -24.48 5.94 -3.42
N MET A 437 -23.92 5.94 -2.23
CA MET A 437 -22.62 5.37 -1.94
C MET A 437 -22.65 4.46 -0.72
N GLU A 438 -21.80 3.43 -0.74
CA GLU A 438 -21.49 2.65 0.47
C GLU A 438 -20.42 3.37 1.28
N PHE A 439 -20.59 3.39 2.59
CA PHE A 439 -19.61 3.91 3.52
C PHE A 439 -18.68 2.78 3.99
N THR A 440 -17.41 3.09 4.19
CA THR A 440 -16.40 2.19 4.76
C THR A 440 -15.50 2.95 5.73
N ASP A 441 -14.83 2.20 6.60
CA ASP A 441 -13.90 2.74 7.62
C ASP A 441 -14.53 3.74 8.60
N THR A 442 -15.80 3.53 8.91
CA THR A 442 -16.62 4.31 9.85
C THR A 442 -16.53 3.76 11.27
N ASP A 443 -16.72 4.64 12.24
CA ASP A 443 -16.97 4.28 13.64
C ASP A 443 -18.48 4.20 13.93
N VAL A 444 -18.83 3.47 14.99
CA VAL A 444 -20.23 3.39 15.44
C VAL A 444 -20.71 4.79 15.80
N GLY A 445 -21.78 5.24 15.15
CA GLY A 445 -22.35 6.57 15.36
C GLY A 445 -21.62 7.73 14.67
N GLU A 446 -20.60 7.47 13.84
CA GLU A 446 -19.84 8.55 13.19
C GLU A 446 -20.59 9.21 12.01
N LEU A 447 -21.46 8.46 11.34
CA LEU A 447 -22.17 8.97 10.16
C LEU A 447 -23.25 9.96 10.58
N GLU A 448 -23.07 11.21 10.15
CA GLU A 448 -24.01 12.31 10.31
C GLU A 448 -24.05 13.17 9.05
N VAL A 449 -25.17 13.86 8.80
CA VAL A 449 -25.31 14.77 7.65
C VAL A 449 -24.25 15.87 7.73
N GLY A 450 -23.57 16.12 6.61
CA GLY A 450 -22.50 17.13 6.51
C GLY A 450 -21.10 16.61 6.83
N LEU A 451 -20.95 15.39 7.37
CA LEU A 451 -19.66 14.77 7.67
C LEU A 451 -18.76 14.79 6.41
N PRO A 452 -17.53 15.34 6.48
CA PRO A 452 -16.60 15.34 5.35
C PRO A 452 -16.16 13.93 4.97
N LEU A 453 -16.19 13.65 3.67
CA LEU A 453 -15.85 12.37 3.07
C LEU A 453 -14.81 12.55 1.97
N ARG A 454 -14.01 11.50 1.80
CA ARG A 454 -13.17 11.27 0.61
C ARG A 454 -13.54 9.92 -0.01
N MET A 455 -13.19 9.73 -1.27
CA MET A 455 -13.41 8.45 -1.94
C MET A 455 -12.19 7.54 -1.76
N VAL A 456 -12.46 6.24 -1.64
CA VAL A 456 -11.47 5.16 -1.61
C VAL A 456 -11.87 4.08 -2.61
N TYR A 457 -10.89 3.50 -3.28
CA TYR A 457 -11.15 2.40 -4.22
C TYR A 457 -11.12 1.07 -3.48
N ARG A 458 -12.21 0.31 -3.50
CA ARG A 458 -12.40 -0.87 -2.66
C ARG A 458 -12.89 -2.06 -3.48
N VAL A 459 -12.76 -3.26 -2.91
CA VAL A 459 -13.49 -4.42 -3.41
C VAL A 459 -14.97 -4.19 -3.12
N LYS A 460 -15.75 -4.07 -4.18
CA LYS A 460 -17.20 -3.93 -4.11
C LYS A 460 -17.85 -5.26 -3.82
N GLU A 461 -17.33 -6.32 -4.44
CA GLU A 461 -17.89 -7.67 -4.32
C GLU A 461 -16.86 -8.73 -4.72
N PHE A 462 -16.96 -9.88 -4.06
CA PHE A 462 -16.26 -11.11 -4.42
C PHE A 462 -17.24 -12.09 -5.08
N ASP A 463 -17.01 -12.43 -6.35
CA ASP A 463 -17.67 -13.55 -7.03
C ASP A 463 -16.86 -14.82 -6.73
N HIS A 464 -17.21 -15.49 -5.64
CA HIS A 464 -16.51 -16.68 -5.18
C HIS A 464 -16.67 -17.88 -6.11
N GLN A 465 -17.81 -17.99 -6.81
CA GLN A 465 -18.07 -19.09 -7.73
C GLN A 465 -17.15 -19.04 -8.95
N ARG A 466 -16.76 -17.84 -9.38
CA ARG A 466 -15.99 -17.62 -10.62
C ARG A 466 -14.58 -17.09 -10.36
N GLY A 467 -14.22 -16.87 -9.09
CA GLY A 467 -12.91 -16.34 -8.71
C GLY A 467 -12.67 -14.90 -9.16
N PHE A 468 -13.71 -14.06 -9.20
CA PHE A 468 -13.61 -12.69 -9.70
C PHE A 468 -13.81 -11.65 -8.59
N ARG A 469 -13.08 -10.54 -8.67
CA ARG A 469 -13.24 -9.38 -7.79
C ARG A 469 -13.75 -8.19 -8.59
N ARG A 470 -14.88 -7.64 -8.15
CA ARG A 470 -15.42 -6.39 -8.67
C ARG A 470 -14.96 -5.26 -7.76
N TYR A 471 -14.42 -4.22 -8.35
CA TYR A 471 -13.96 -3.04 -7.62
C TYR A 471 -14.83 -1.84 -7.95
N PHE A 472 -14.99 -0.95 -6.98
CA PHE A 472 -15.67 0.33 -7.16
C PHE A 472 -15.24 1.30 -6.05
N TRP A 473 -15.59 2.57 -6.22
CA TRP A 473 -15.37 3.59 -5.21
C TRP A 473 -16.36 3.44 -4.05
N LYS A 474 -15.88 3.66 -2.83
CA LYS A 474 -16.68 3.82 -1.61
C LYS A 474 -16.34 5.15 -0.95
N ALA A 475 -17.22 5.63 -0.08
CA ALA A 475 -16.99 6.83 0.71
C ALA A 475 -16.40 6.47 2.07
N THR A 476 -15.42 7.25 2.53
CA THR A 476 -14.85 7.12 3.87
C THR A 476 -14.73 8.50 4.52
N PRO A 477 -14.93 8.62 5.85
CA PRO A 477 -14.66 9.86 6.58
C PRO A 477 -13.25 10.39 6.33
N VAL A 478 -13.12 11.72 6.21
CA VAL A 478 -11.81 12.37 6.18
C VAL A 478 -11.20 12.30 7.58
N ARG A 479 -10.08 11.59 7.72
CA ARG A 479 -9.28 11.56 8.95
C ARG A 479 -8.08 12.52 8.79
N PRO A 480 -7.67 13.23 9.85
CA PRO A 480 -6.43 14.01 9.81
C PRO A 480 -5.22 13.08 9.64
N ALA A 481 -4.29 13.43 8.74
CA ALA A 481 -3.01 12.74 8.66
C ALA A 481 -2.18 13.03 9.94
N ALA A 482 -1.37 12.07 10.38
CA ALA A 482 -0.45 12.29 11.49
C ALA A 482 0.59 13.37 11.12
N SER A 483 0.75 14.38 11.96
CA SER A 483 1.85 15.34 11.86
C SER A 483 3.10 14.76 12.52
N GLN A 484 4.24 14.77 11.82
CA GLN A 484 5.52 14.43 12.46
C GLN A 484 5.89 15.55 13.44
N ALA A 485 5.77 15.30 14.74
CA ALA A 485 6.53 16.06 15.71
C ALA A 485 8.01 15.67 15.57
N LEU A 486 8.85 16.61 15.12
CA LEU A 486 10.31 16.47 15.23
C LEU A 486 10.64 16.21 16.71
N PRO A 487 11.49 15.21 17.04
CA PRO A 487 11.88 15.00 18.43
C PRO A 487 12.54 16.28 18.95
N ALA A 488 11.99 16.82 20.04
CA ALA A 488 12.54 17.98 20.71
C ALA A 488 14.01 17.69 21.04
N SER A 489 14.92 18.53 20.55
CA SER A 489 16.29 18.53 20.98
C SER A 489 16.30 18.78 22.48
N THR A 490 16.63 17.75 23.26
CA THR A 490 17.05 17.93 24.66
C THR A 490 18.41 18.63 24.64
N THR A 491 18.39 19.94 24.44
CA THR A 491 19.47 20.82 24.86
C THR A 491 19.49 20.81 26.37
N GLY A 492 20.45 20.06 26.92
CA GLY A 492 20.78 20.10 28.34
C GLY A 492 21.11 21.54 28.75
N ALA A 493 20.40 22.02 29.77
CA ALA A 493 20.83 23.16 30.57
C ALA A 493 21.38 22.61 31.88
N ARG A 494 22.68 22.86 32.05
CA ARG A 494 23.55 22.87 33.25
C ARG A 494 23.04 22.30 34.56
#